data_AF-A0A438EM01-F1
#
_entry.id   AF-A0A438EM01-F1
#
_cell.length_a   1.000
_cell.length_b   1.000
_cell.length_c   1.000
_cell.angle_alpha   90.00
_cell.angle_beta   90.00
_cell.angle_gamma   90.00
#
_symmetry.space_group_name_H-M   'P 1'
#
loop_
_entity.id
_entity.type
_entity.pdbx_description
1 polymer ?
#
loop_
_entity_poly.entity_id
_entity_poly.type
_entity_poly.pdbx_seq_one_letter_code
_entity_poly.pdbx_strand_id
1 'polypeptide(L)'
;MLTVTSINSPAKKVRNSSMARPCPLLSFLSFFFFFFFLPCLSCPEDQKQALLQFKSSILAATTSFNSSNFELQSWNSSSSCCRWLRVDCNDSPNSTTSVVISLYLPGLFADLSPQPRVQSTILAPIFHIRSLEELDITYNNIQGEIPAVGFANLSNLVLLDMRGNNFSGSIPPLLFHLPLLQCLYLDDNSLSGEVPEEIGNLSRLQELSLSGNRFSDGMLLSVLSLKGLELLDLSHNDLSMEIPKEIRNLPNISGVEQIMHIRP
;
A
#
# COMPACT_ATOMS: atom_id res chain seq x y z
N MET A 1 -3.04 -30.91 -4.02
CA MET A 1 -2.16 -30.49 -5.14
C MET A 1 -2.90 -29.41 -5.91
N LEU A 2 -2.73 -28.16 -5.51
CA LEU A 2 -3.22 -27.00 -6.23
C LEU A 2 -1.98 -26.15 -6.53
N THR A 3 -1.83 -25.84 -7.80
CA THR A 3 -0.67 -25.19 -8.40
C THR A 3 -0.63 -23.72 -8.03
N VAL A 4 0.37 -23.34 -7.23
CA VAL A 4 0.73 -21.95 -6.98
C VAL A 4 1.27 -21.36 -8.28
N THR A 5 0.47 -20.56 -8.98
CA THR A 5 0.98 -19.70 -10.05
C THR A 5 1.70 -18.53 -9.40
N SER A 6 3.02 -18.68 -9.27
CA SER A 6 3.96 -17.61 -8.93
C SER A 6 3.82 -16.48 -9.95
N ILE A 7 3.35 -15.32 -9.48
CA ILE A 7 3.51 -14.07 -10.20
C ILE A 7 4.98 -13.69 -10.03
N ASN A 8 5.76 -13.91 -11.09
CA ASN A 8 7.15 -13.45 -11.16
C ASN A 8 7.17 -11.92 -11.10
N SER A 9 7.73 -11.36 -10.01
CA SER A 9 8.17 -9.96 -10.00
C SER A 9 9.16 -9.74 -11.15
N PRO A 10 9.10 -8.61 -11.89
CA PRO A 10 10.12 -8.33 -12.89
C PRO A 10 11.45 -8.08 -12.16
N ALA A 11 12.42 -8.95 -12.42
CA ALA A 11 13.81 -8.73 -12.04
C ALA A 11 14.24 -7.35 -12.58
N LYS A 12 14.50 -6.40 -11.67
CA LYS A 12 15.00 -5.06 -12.02
C LYS A 12 16.33 -5.27 -12.75
N LYS A 13 16.30 -5.06 -14.07
CA LYS A 13 17.49 -5.09 -14.93
C LYS A 13 18.46 -4.06 -14.36
N VAL A 14 19.58 -4.54 -13.81
CA VAL A 14 20.71 -3.69 -13.39
C VAL A 14 21.20 -2.98 -14.64
N ARG A 15 20.66 -1.79 -14.89
CA ARG A 15 21.13 -0.92 -15.96
C ARG A 15 22.35 -0.22 -15.39
N ASN A 16 23.53 -0.58 -15.92
CA ASN A 16 24.79 0.08 -15.62
C ASN A 16 24.57 1.60 -15.60
N SER A 17 24.75 2.19 -14.42
CA SER A 17 24.73 3.62 -14.23
C SER A 17 25.92 4.22 -14.98
N SER A 18 25.61 5.01 -16.01
CA SER A 18 26.56 5.99 -16.52
C SER A 18 26.99 6.88 -15.36
N MET A 19 28.29 6.98 -15.13
CA MET A 19 28.93 7.81 -14.11
C MET A 19 28.34 9.23 -14.08
N ALA A 20 27.54 9.54 -13.06
CA ALA A 20 27.33 10.90 -12.63
C ALA A 20 28.45 11.27 -11.63
N ARG A 21 29.25 12.25 -12.04
CA ARG A 21 30.49 12.74 -11.44
C ARG A 21 30.26 13.49 -10.11
N PRO A 22 31.33 13.74 -9.32
CA PRO A 22 31.21 14.07 -7.90
C PRO A 22 30.74 15.51 -7.69
N CYS A 23 30.13 15.75 -6.54
CA CYS A 23 29.83 17.07 -6.02
C CYS A 23 30.88 17.46 -4.95
N PRO A 24 31.89 18.28 -5.29
CA PRO A 24 32.59 19.15 -4.34
C PRO A 24 32.42 20.62 -4.78
N LEU A 25 32.57 21.68 -3.97
CA LEU A 25 33.29 21.88 -2.70
C LEU A 25 32.81 23.20 -2.06
N LEU A 26 33.06 23.38 -0.76
CA LEU A 26 33.06 24.68 -0.09
C LEU A 26 33.88 25.74 -0.84
N SER A 27 33.43 27.00 -0.88
CA SER A 27 34.27 28.14 -0.47
C SER A 27 33.46 29.42 -0.25
N PHE A 28 33.91 30.20 0.72
CA PHE A 28 33.39 31.50 1.13
C PHE A 28 33.67 32.62 0.09
N LEU A 29 32.80 33.64 0.12
CA LEU A 29 32.92 35.03 -0.36
C LEU A 29 32.49 35.39 -1.80
N SER A 30 31.24 35.87 -1.86
CA SER A 30 30.78 37.08 -2.57
C SER A 30 31.15 37.27 -4.05
N PHE A 31 30.31 36.75 -4.94
CA PHE A 31 29.87 37.48 -6.13
C PHE A 31 28.54 36.88 -6.59
N PHE A 32 27.63 37.70 -7.13
CA PHE A 32 26.29 37.34 -7.59
C PHE A 32 26.34 36.19 -8.62
N PHE A 33 26.31 34.94 -8.15
CA PHE A 33 26.06 33.79 -9.01
C PHE A 33 24.55 33.67 -9.15
N PHE A 34 24.04 33.96 -10.35
CA PHE A 34 22.79 33.36 -10.78
C PHE A 34 23.01 31.84 -10.73
N PHE A 35 22.66 31.23 -9.60
CA PHE A 35 22.56 29.79 -9.50
C PHE A 35 21.46 29.39 -10.46
N PHE A 36 21.83 28.95 -11.66
CA PHE A 36 21.01 28.00 -12.38
C PHE A 36 20.97 26.76 -11.49
N PHE A 37 20.00 26.73 -10.57
CA PHE A 37 19.63 25.51 -9.87
C PHE A 37 19.16 24.54 -10.94
N LEU A 38 20.07 23.71 -11.44
CA LEU A 38 19.67 22.45 -12.05
C LEU A 38 18.79 21.77 -10.99
N PRO A 39 17.50 21.50 -11.28
CA PRO A 39 16.64 20.84 -10.32
C PRO A 39 17.31 19.52 -9.98
N CYS A 40 17.73 19.38 -8.73
CA CYS A 40 18.21 18.12 -8.24
C CYS A 40 17.00 17.16 -8.32
N LEU A 41 17.15 16.07 -9.07
CA LEU A 41 16.21 14.93 -9.14
C LEU A 41 16.20 14.19 -7.80
N SER A 42 15.88 14.92 -6.73
CA SER A 42 15.89 14.43 -5.36
C SER A 42 14.47 14.41 -4.82
N CYS A 43 14.14 13.30 -4.18
CA CYS A 43 12.97 13.14 -3.32
C CYS A 43 12.65 14.42 -2.52
N PRO A 44 11.38 14.89 -2.53
CA PRO A 44 10.92 15.97 -1.69
C PRO A 44 11.24 15.72 -0.21
N GLU A 45 11.66 16.76 0.50
CA GLU A 45 12.12 16.62 1.88
C GLU A 45 10.99 16.20 2.82
N ASP A 46 9.75 16.66 2.60
CA ASP A 46 8.57 16.25 3.35
C ASP A 46 8.31 14.73 3.23
N GLN A 47 8.41 14.17 2.02
CA GLN A 47 8.25 12.74 1.79
C GLN A 47 9.38 11.93 2.42
N LYS A 48 10.62 12.42 2.29
CA LYS A 48 11.79 11.83 2.94
C LYS A 48 11.62 11.80 4.47
N GLN A 49 11.17 12.91 5.06
CA GLN A 49 10.95 12.99 6.52
C GLN A 49 9.81 12.08 6.97
N ALA A 50 8.71 11.99 6.21
CA ALA A 50 7.62 11.06 6.48
C ALA A 50 8.11 9.60 6.52
N LEU A 51 8.95 9.20 5.57
CA LEU A 51 9.54 7.86 5.53
C LEU A 51 10.54 7.62 6.66
N LEU A 52 11.37 8.60 7.02
CA LEU A 52 12.27 8.49 8.18
C LEU A 52 11.50 8.40 9.50
N GLN A 53 10.39 9.13 9.63
CA GLN A 53 9.48 9.02 10.77
C GLN A 53 8.85 7.63 10.82
N PHE A 54 8.36 7.09 9.70
CA PHE A 54 7.87 5.71 9.62
C PHE A 54 8.94 4.71 10.09
N LYS A 55 10.16 4.81 9.58
CA LYS A 55 11.29 3.98 10.04
C LYS A 55 11.53 4.12 11.54
N SER A 56 11.48 5.33 12.09
CA SER A 56 11.67 5.55 13.52
C SER A 56 10.58 4.88 14.36
N SER A 57 9.32 4.91 13.91
CA SER A 57 8.21 4.24 14.57
C SER A 57 8.36 2.72 14.52
N ILE A 58 8.85 2.18 13.41
CA ILE A 58 9.15 0.75 13.27
C ILE A 58 10.25 0.36 14.25
N LEU A 59 11.36 1.11 14.28
CA LEU A 59 12.46 0.85 15.21
C LEU A 59 12.02 0.92 16.67
N ALA A 60 11.18 1.90 17.02
CA ALA A 60 10.59 2.03 18.35
C ALA A 60 9.77 0.80 18.74
N ALA A 61 8.90 0.33 17.82
CA ALA A 61 8.07 -0.86 18.01
C ALA A 61 8.90 -2.16 18.12
N THR A 62 10.11 -2.20 17.53
CA THR A 62 10.99 -3.38 17.56
C THR A 62 12.16 -3.27 18.53
N THR A 63 12.20 -2.27 19.41
CA THR A 63 13.32 -2.03 20.34
C THR A 63 13.69 -3.24 21.19
N SER A 64 12.71 -4.06 21.59
CA SER A 64 12.93 -5.27 22.38
C SER A 64 13.61 -6.41 21.63
N PHE A 65 13.71 -6.34 20.29
CA PHE A 65 14.21 -7.42 19.45
C PHE A 65 15.69 -7.28 19.06
N ASN A 66 16.38 -6.23 19.53
CA ASN A 66 17.76 -5.90 19.16
C ASN A 66 18.01 -5.97 17.64
N SER A 67 16.96 -5.68 16.86
CA SER A 67 16.98 -5.78 15.42
C SER A 67 17.43 -4.45 14.85
N SER A 68 18.63 -4.44 14.28
CA SER A 68 19.09 -3.36 13.42
C SER A 68 18.42 -3.48 12.05
N ASN A 69 17.08 -3.42 12.02
CA ASN A 69 16.19 -3.74 10.88
C ASN A 69 16.87 -3.58 9.52
N PHE A 70 17.37 -4.70 8.99
CA PHE A 70 18.12 -4.77 7.74
C PHE A 70 17.28 -4.28 6.55
N GLU A 71 15.98 -4.57 6.57
CA GLU A 71 15.04 -4.25 5.50
C GLU A 71 14.95 -2.76 5.14
N LEU A 72 15.08 -1.88 6.15
CA LEU A 72 15.03 -0.42 5.96
C LEU A 72 16.41 0.24 6.14
N GLN A 73 17.52 -0.50 6.07
CA GLN A 73 18.86 0.07 6.27
C GLN A 73 19.20 1.16 5.25
N SER A 74 18.76 0.99 4.00
CA SER A 74 18.98 1.98 2.95
C SER A 74 18.33 3.34 3.24
N TRP A 75 17.32 3.38 4.12
CA TRP A 75 16.59 4.60 4.47
C TRP A 75 17.42 5.45 5.42
N ASN A 76 18.16 6.41 4.88
CA ASN A 76 19.09 7.24 5.63
C ASN A 76 19.00 8.72 5.24
N SER A 77 19.31 9.61 6.17
CA SER A 77 19.23 11.06 5.95
C SER A 77 20.24 11.61 4.94
N SER A 78 21.32 10.87 4.62
CA SER A 78 22.39 11.32 3.73
C SER A 78 22.13 11.10 2.24
N SER A 79 21.08 10.35 1.88
CA SER A 79 20.73 10.05 0.49
C SER A 79 19.29 10.47 0.15
N SER A 80 18.99 10.55 -1.15
CA SER A 80 17.63 10.79 -1.63
C SER A 80 16.77 9.55 -1.40
N CYS A 81 15.52 9.74 -0.97
CA CYS A 81 14.61 8.62 -0.69
C CYS A 81 14.30 7.75 -1.91
N CYS A 82 14.38 8.32 -3.12
CA CYS A 82 14.21 7.59 -4.38
C CYS A 82 15.34 6.60 -4.70
N ARG A 83 16.40 6.57 -3.87
CA ARG A 83 17.48 5.57 -3.96
C ARG A 83 17.33 4.47 -2.90
N TRP A 84 16.33 4.57 -2.03
CA TRP A 84 16.12 3.60 -0.98
C TRP A 84 15.48 2.34 -1.55
N LEU A 85 15.85 1.20 -1.00
CA LEU A 85 15.14 -0.04 -1.28
C LEU A 85 13.68 0.13 -0.88
N ARG A 86 12.78 -0.48 -1.66
CA ARG A 86 11.32 -0.50 -1.41
C ARG A 86 10.62 0.86 -1.60
N VAL A 87 11.30 1.86 -2.13
CA VAL A 87 10.76 3.17 -2.49
C VAL A 87 10.95 3.38 -3.98
N ASP A 88 9.86 3.49 -4.74
CA ASP A 88 9.90 3.85 -6.15
C ASP A 88 9.33 5.27 -6.35
N CYS A 89 9.98 6.03 -7.22
CA CYS A 89 9.65 7.42 -7.53
C CYS A 89 9.28 7.60 -9.00
N ASN A 90 8.57 8.69 -9.32
CA ASN A 90 8.23 9.02 -10.69
C ASN A 90 9.45 9.51 -11.49
N ASP A 91 10.19 8.59 -12.10
CA ASP A 91 11.30 8.93 -12.98
C ASP A 91 10.79 9.34 -14.38
N SER A 92 10.07 10.45 -14.45
CA SER A 92 9.68 11.07 -15.72
C SER A 92 10.80 12.00 -16.21
N PRO A 93 11.28 11.85 -17.47
CA PRO A 93 12.34 12.70 -18.03
C PRO A 93 11.94 14.17 -18.14
N ASN A 94 10.66 14.49 -18.00
CA ASN A 94 10.11 15.85 -18.05
C ASN A 94 9.73 16.39 -16.66
N SER A 95 9.88 15.60 -15.58
CA SER A 95 9.56 16.05 -14.24
C SER A 95 10.74 16.82 -13.63
N THR A 96 10.44 17.95 -12.99
CA THR A 96 11.40 18.74 -12.23
C THR A 96 11.66 18.18 -10.83
N THR A 97 10.85 17.21 -10.38
CA THR A 97 10.97 16.56 -9.07
C THR A 97 10.67 15.07 -9.17
N SER A 98 11.47 14.23 -8.49
CA SER A 98 11.19 12.79 -8.34
C SER A 98 10.43 12.59 -7.03
N VAL A 99 9.12 12.40 -7.08
CA VAL A 99 8.24 12.15 -5.92
C VAL A 99 8.02 10.64 -5.74
N VAL A 100 7.79 10.21 -4.51
CA VAL A 100 7.47 8.81 -4.16
C VAL A 100 6.09 8.46 -4.68
N ILE A 101 6.00 7.40 -5.48
CA ILE A 101 4.75 6.91 -6.05
C ILE A 101 4.40 5.51 -5.57
N SER A 102 5.38 4.69 -5.17
CA SER A 102 5.12 3.33 -4.72
C SER A 102 5.98 2.96 -3.52
N LEU A 103 5.37 2.29 -2.55
CA LEU A 103 6.03 1.70 -1.38
C LEU A 103 5.73 0.19 -1.34
N TYR A 104 6.80 -0.59 -1.43
CA TYR A 104 6.73 -2.05 -1.41
C TYR A 104 7.27 -2.63 -0.10
N LEU A 105 6.41 -2.73 0.90
CA LEU A 105 6.76 -3.06 2.28
C LEU A 105 6.22 -4.42 2.75
N PRO A 106 6.20 -5.51 1.94
CA PRO A 106 5.78 -6.81 2.46
C PRO A 106 6.79 -7.35 3.49
N GLY A 107 6.29 -7.97 4.55
CA GLY A 107 7.10 -8.83 5.43
C GLY A 107 8.24 -8.14 6.16
N LEU A 108 8.08 -6.87 6.57
CA LEU A 108 9.11 -6.10 7.31
C LEU A 108 9.59 -6.79 8.59
N PHE A 109 8.77 -7.68 9.15
CA PHE A 109 9.06 -8.42 10.37
C PHE A 109 9.29 -9.91 10.16
N ALA A 110 9.37 -10.39 8.90
CA ALA A 110 9.42 -11.81 8.58
C ALA A 110 10.59 -12.54 9.26
N ASP A 111 11.73 -11.86 9.39
CA ASP A 111 12.95 -12.42 9.99
C ASP A 111 12.97 -12.38 11.53
N LEU A 112 11.96 -11.77 12.17
CA LEU A 112 11.87 -11.67 13.63
C LEU A 112 11.07 -12.84 14.21
N SER A 113 11.61 -13.47 15.26
CA SER A 113 10.94 -14.57 15.97
C SER A 113 10.98 -14.33 17.49
N PRO A 114 9.83 -14.13 18.16
CA PRO A 114 8.49 -14.02 17.58
C PRO A 114 8.32 -12.73 16.77
N GLN A 115 7.41 -12.74 15.79
CA GLN A 115 7.10 -11.53 15.02
C GLN A 115 6.39 -10.49 15.92
N PRO A 116 6.85 -9.24 15.97
CA PRO A 116 6.19 -8.18 16.73
C PRO A 116 4.78 -7.92 16.22
N ARG A 117 3.86 -7.58 17.13
CA ARG A 117 2.55 -7.03 16.79
C ARG A 117 2.63 -5.53 16.84
N VAL A 118 2.23 -4.85 15.77
CA VAL A 118 2.39 -3.40 15.63
C VAL A 118 1.03 -2.75 15.40
N GLN A 119 0.76 -1.66 16.11
CA GLN A 119 -0.51 -0.94 15.94
C GLN A 119 -0.58 -0.24 14.58
N SER A 120 -1.76 -0.21 13.97
CA SER A 120 -2.03 0.44 12.67
C SER A 120 -1.64 1.92 12.61
N THR A 121 -1.57 2.59 13.76
CA THR A 121 -1.10 3.98 13.89
C THR A 121 0.32 4.19 13.37
N ILE A 122 1.11 3.13 13.22
CA ILE A 122 2.44 3.21 12.61
C ILE A 122 2.42 3.72 11.17
N LEU A 123 1.30 3.55 10.45
CA LEU A 123 1.13 3.99 9.06
C LEU A 123 0.92 5.50 8.93
N ALA A 124 0.68 6.23 10.03
CA ALA A 124 0.36 7.65 9.98
C ALA A 124 1.37 8.51 9.20
N PRO A 125 2.71 8.31 9.29
CA PRO A 125 3.65 9.07 8.48
C PRO A 125 3.50 8.80 6.98
N ILE A 126 3.22 7.55 6.56
CA ILE A 126 3.04 7.19 5.14
C ILE A 126 1.88 7.97 4.52
N PHE A 127 0.82 8.22 5.27
CA PHE A 127 -0.35 8.98 4.81
C PHE A 127 -0.09 10.48 4.54
N HIS A 128 1.12 10.98 4.79
CA HIS A 128 1.53 12.31 4.37
C HIS A 128 2.05 12.35 2.92
N ILE A 129 2.35 11.19 2.32
CA ILE A 129 2.91 11.07 0.98
C ILE A 129 1.77 11.06 -0.04
N ARG A 130 1.24 12.25 -0.36
CA ARG A 130 0.07 12.43 -1.23
C ARG A 130 0.24 11.96 -2.67
N SER A 131 1.49 11.76 -3.10
CA SER A 131 1.82 11.25 -4.44
C SER A 131 1.76 9.73 -4.55
N LEU A 132 1.46 9.00 -3.47
CA LEU A 132 1.36 7.54 -3.53
C LEU A 132 0.25 7.09 -4.49
N GLU A 133 0.67 6.25 -5.41
CA GLU A 133 -0.15 5.49 -6.37
C GLU A 133 -0.28 4.03 -5.90
N GLU A 134 0.74 3.48 -5.24
CA GLU A 134 0.73 2.09 -4.79
C GLU A 134 1.25 1.98 -3.35
N LEU A 135 0.55 1.20 -2.53
CA LEU A 135 0.97 0.87 -1.17
C LEU A 135 0.76 -0.62 -0.92
N ASP A 136 1.86 -1.35 -0.78
CA ASP A 136 1.88 -2.74 -0.32
C ASP A 136 2.50 -2.79 1.08
N ILE A 137 1.70 -3.24 2.06
CA ILE A 137 2.11 -3.47 3.45
C ILE A 137 1.74 -4.89 3.91
N THR A 138 1.76 -5.85 3.00
CA THR A 138 1.34 -7.22 3.27
C THR A 138 2.20 -7.94 4.31
N TYR A 139 1.62 -8.89 5.04
CA TYR A 139 2.35 -9.81 5.93
C TYR A 139 3.20 -9.12 7.02
N ASN A 140 2.65 -8.08 7.67
CA ASN A 140 3.38 -7.27 8.67
C ASN A 140 2.82 -7.36 10.10
N ASN A 141 1.87 -8.26 10.38
CA ASN A 141 1.24 -8.40 11.70
C ASN A 141 0.72 -7.07 12.27
N ILE A 142 0.28 -6.17 11.40
CA ILE A 142 -0.27 -4.87 11.81
C ILE A 142 -1.67 -5.12 12.36
N GLN A 143 -1.95 -4.63 13.57
CA GLN A 143 -3.21 -4.86 14.28
C GLN A 143 -3.94 -3.55 14.58
N GLY A 144 -5.21 -3.68 14.96
CA GLY A 144 -6.10 -2.55 15.24
C GLY A 144 -6.92 -2.15 14.02
N GLU A 145 -7.67 -1.06 14.13
CA GLU A 145 -8.52 -0.57 13.04
C GLU A 145 -7.70 0.08 11.92
N ILE A 146 -8.21 -0.01 10.69
CA ILE A 146 -7.61 0.69 9.56
C ILE A 146 -7.75 2.22 9.82
N PRO A 147 -6.67 3.03 9.71
CA PRO A 147 -6.71 4.43 10.14
C PRO A 147 -7.43 5.32 9.11
N ALA A 148 -8.74 5.54 9.33
CA ALA A 148 -9.65 6.20 8.39
C ALA A 148 -9.16 7.56 7.87
N VAL A 149 -8.66 8.43 8.75
CA VAL A 149 -8.27 9.82 8.44
C VAL A 149 -7.12 9.88 7.43
N GLY A 150 -6.28 8.85 7.37
CA GLY A 150 -5.14 8.79 6.48
C GLY A 150 -5.49 8.80 5.00
N PHE A 151 -6.55 8.10 4.60
CA PHE A 151 -6.92 7.93 3.20
C PHE A 151 -7.42 9.21 2.54
N ALA A 152 -7.90 10.18 3.31
CA ALA A 152 -8.30 11.47 2.77
C ALA A 152 -7.15 12.20 2.03
N ASN A 153 -5.90 11.85 2.32
CA ASN A 153 -4.71 12.42 1.68
C ASN A 153 -4.19 11.63 0.47
N LEU A 154 -4.69 10.41 0.22
CA LEU A 154 -4.13 9.48 -0.77
C LEU A 154 -4.92 9.47 -2.08
N SER A 155 -5.31 10.64 -2.59
CA SER A 155 -6.19 10.77 -3.77
C SER A 155 -5.63 10.15 -5.06
N ASN A 156 -4.32 9.89 -5.11
CA ASN A 156 -3.65 9.29 -6.27
C ASN A 156 -3.55 7.76 -6.19
N LEU A 157 -4.00 7.14 -5.09
CA LEU A 157 -3.83 5.72 -4.85
C LEU A 157 -4.65 4.89 -5.87
N VAL A 158 -3.95 4.00 -6.54
CA VAL A 158 -4.43 3.05 -7.55
C VAL A 158 -4.46 1.63 -6.97
N LEU A 159 -3.44 1.26 -6.19
CA LEU A 159 -3.34 -0.06 -5.57
C LEU A 159 -3.13 0.07 -4.06
N LEU A 160 -3.97 -0.61 -3.30
CA LEU A 160 -3.82 -0.78 -1.86
C LEU A 160 -3.83 -2.26 -1.51
N ASP A 161 -2.71 -2.75 -1.01
CA ASP A 161 -2.55 -4.13 -0.57
C ASP A 161 -2.18 -4.20 0.92
N MET A 162 -3.12 -4.67 1.72
CA MET A 162 -2.99 -4.80 3.17
C MET A 162 -3.17 -6.25 3.63
N ARG A 163 -3.07 -7.22 2.72
CA ARG A 163 -3.29 -8.65 2.97
C ARG A 163 -2.39 -9.23 4.06
N GLY A 164 -2.88 -10.26 4.74
CA GLY A 164 -2.08 -11.04 5.70
C GLY A 164 -1.64 -10.23 6.91
N ASN A 165 -2.51 -9.34 7.40
CA ASN A 165 -2.27 -8.56 8.61
C ASN A 165 -3.30 -8.97 9.68
N ASN A 166 -3.38 -8.20 10.75
CA ASN A 166 -4.29 -8.44 11.87
C ASN A 166 -5.28 -7.27 12.04
N PHE A 167 -5.62 -6.56 10.96
CA PHE A 167 -6.56 -5.44 11.00
C PHE A 167 -7.94 -5.90 11.45
N SER A 168 -8.61 -5.10 12.27
CA SER A 168 -9.93 -5.41 12.86
C SER A 168 -10.92 -4.26 12.64
N GLY A 169 -12.19 -4.47 13.00
CA GLY A 169 -13.25 -3.48 12.78
C GLY A 169 -13.75 -3.49 11.34
N SER A 170 -14.43 -2.43 10.92
CA SER A 170 -14.95 -2.29 9.55
C SER A 170 -13.97 -1.58 8.62
N ILE A 171 -14.22 -1.67 7.31
CA ILE A 171 -13.50 -0.85 6.33
C ILE A 171 -13.97 0.60 6.49
N PRO A 172 -13.05 1.57 6.68
CA PRO A 172 -13.44 2.95 6.91
C PRO A 172 -14.07 3.56 5.64
N PRO A 173 -15.23 4.24 5.73
CA PRO A 173 -15.91 4.79 4.56
C PRO A 173 -15.06 5.76 3.72
N LEU A 174 -14.08 6.43 4.33
CA LEU A 174 -13.13 7.31 3.64
C LEU A 174 -12.28 6.57 2.59
N LEU A 175 -12.05 5.26 2.72
CA LEU A 175 -11.34 4.47 1.72
C LEU A 175 -12.13 4.41 0.41
N PHE A 176 -13.46 4.40 0.47
CA PHE A 176 -14.31 4.38 -0.73
C PHE A 176 -14.37 5.73 -1.47
N HIS A 177 -13.71 6.76 -0.95
CA HIS A 177 -13.61 8.08 -1.60
C HIS A 177 -12.31 8.25 -2.40
N LEU A 178 -11.54 7.18 -2.61
CA LEU A 178 -10.31 7.19 -3.40
C LEU A 178 -10.63 7.08 -4.90
N PRO A 179 -10.53 8.18 -5.67
CA PRO A 179 -11.13 8.25 -7.02
C PRO A 179 -10.37 7.45 -8.07
N LEU A 180 -9.12 7.07 -7.81
CA LEU A 180 -8.24 6.36 -8.74
C LEU A 180 -8.06 4.88 -8.41
N LEU A 181 -8.62 4.41 -7.28
CA LEU A 181 -8.37 3.06 -6.79
C LEU A 181 -8.92 2.01 -7.76
N GLN A 182 -8.07 1.07 -8.14
CA GLN A 182 -8.34 -0.02 -9.08
C GLN A 182 -8.22 -1.38 -8.41
N CYS A 183 -7.24 -1.54 -7.50
CA CYS A 183 -7.01 -2.79 -6.78
C CYS A 183 -7.09 -2.56 -5.27
N LEU A 184 -7.97 -3.29 -4.59
CA LEU A 184 -8.11 -3.29 -3.15
C LEU A 184 -8.05 -4.72 -2.60
N TYR A 185 -6.95 -5.03 -1.90
CA TYR A 185 -6.72 -6.32 -1.29
C TYR A 185 -6.62 -6.21 0.23
N LEU A 186 -7.60 -6.81 0.91
CA LEU A 186 -7.71 -6.80 2.38
C LEU A 186 -7.79 -8.23 2.96
N ASP A 187 -7.42 -9.23 2.17
CA ASP A 187 -7.52 -10.64 2.52
C ASP A 187 -6.73 -11.01 3.77
N ASP A 188 -7.10 -12.12 4.39
CA ASP A 188 -6.40 -12.71 5.53
C ASP A 188 -6.17 -11.67 6.65
N ASN A 189 -7.26 -11.07 7.08
CA ASN A 189 -7.29 -10.10 8.17
C ASN A 189 -8.34 -10.52 9.21
N SER A 190 -8.71 -9.59 10.07
CA SER A 190 -9.68 -9.75 11.14
C SER A 190 -10.84 -8.76 11.01
N LEU A 191 -11.06 -8.23 9.80
CA LEU A 191 -12.10 -7.25 9.48
C LEU A 191 -13.48 -7.88 9.58
N SER A 192 -14.47 -7.07 9.93
CA SER A 192 -15.84 -7.53 10.22
C SER A 192 -16.87 -6.45 9.92
N GLY A 193 -18.14 -6.84 9.94
CA GLY A 193 -19.26 -5.96 9.67
C GLY A 193 -19.71 -6.06 8.22
N GLU A 194 -20.30 -4.99 7.71
CA GLU A 194 -20.82 -4.92 6.34
C GLU A 194 -19.91 -4.06 5.46
N VAL A 195 -19.87 -4.38 4.16
CA VAL A 195 -19.29 -3.49 3.15
C VAL A 195 -20.36 -2.46 2.81
N PRO A 196 -20.14 -1.17 3.10
CA PRO A 196 -21.19 -0.18 3.00
C PRO A 196 -21.42 0.22 1.54
N GLU A 197 -22.57 0.83 1.24
CA GLU A 197 -22.99 1.16 -0.13
C GLU A 197 -22.01 2.12 -0.85
N GLU A 198 -21.25 2.90 -0.08
CA GLU A 198 -20.22 3.81 -0.54
C GLU A 198 -19.13 3.12 -1.35
N ILE A 199 -18.98 1.78 -1.27
CA ILE A 199 -18.05 1.08 -2.16
C ILE A 199 -18.33 1.37 -3.65
N GLY A 200 -19.58 1.69 -4.00
CA GLY A 200 -19.94 2.11 -5.35
C GLY A 200 -19.32 3.42 -5.83
N ASN A 201 -18.77 4.23 -4.92
CA ASN A 201 -18.02 5.43 -5.26
C ASN A 201 -16.65 5.10 -5.90
N LEU A 202 -16.13 3.87 -5.69
CA LEU A 202 -14.92 3.36 -6.33
C LEU A 202 -15.19 2.96 -7.79
N SER A 203 -15.60 3.93 -8.60
CA SER A 203 -16.01 3.73 -10.01
C SER A 203 -14.94 3.13 -10.93
N ARG A 204 -13.67 3.11 -10.49
CA ARG A 204 -12.53 2.53 -11.20
C ARG A 204 -12.08 1.18 -10.66
N LEU A 205 -12.72 0.67 -9.60
CA LEU A 205 -12.31 -0.59 -8.99
C LEU A 205 -12.49 -1.75 -9.98
N GLN A 206 -11.41 -2.51 -10.16
CA GLN A 206 -11.33 -3.67 -11.03
C GLN A 206 -11.16 -4.94 -10.19
N GLU A 207 -10.38 -4.88 -9.11
CA GLU A 207 -10.09 -6.04 -8.27
C GLU A 207 -10.43 -5.74 -6.82
N LEU A 208 -11.29 -6.57 -6.24
CA LEU A 208 -11.67 -6.54 -4.83
C LEU A 208 -11.50 -7.92 -4.21
N SER A 209 -10.63 -8.00 -3.21
CA SER A 209 -10.37 -9.25 -2.49
C SER A 209 -10.51 -9.01 -0.99
N LEU A 210 -11.50 -9.66 -0.40
CA LEU A 210 -11.88 -9.56 1.02
C LEU A 210 -11.82 -10.93 1.71
N SER A 211 -11.16 -11.91 1.09
CA SER A 211 -11.13 -13.29 1.54
C SER A 211 -10.54 -13.44 2.95
N GLY A 212 -10.96 -14.46 3.70
CA GLY A 212 -10.36 -14.75 5.01
C GLY A 212 -10.61 -13.66 6.06
N ASN A 213 -11.79 -13.06 6.05
CA ASN A 213 -12.25 -12.07 7.03
C ASN A 213 -13.54 -12.54 7.73
N ARG A 214 -14.27 -11.63 8.39
CA ARG A 214 -15.53 -11.88 9.10
C ARG A 214 -16.66 -10.97 8.60
N PHE A 215 -16.73 -10.72 7.29
CA PHE A 215 -17.81 -9.93 6.69
C PHE A 215 -19.13 -10.71 6.65
N SER A 216 -20.23 -10.00 6.91
CA SER A 216 -21.60 -10.52 6.86
C SER A 216 -22.36 -10.05 5.61
N ASP A 217 -23.57 -10.57 5.39
CA ASP A 217 -24.26 -10.53 4.10
C ASP A 217 -24.65 -9.15 3.53
N GLY A 218 -24.61 -8.06 4.33
CA GLY A 218 -24.94 -6.70 3.87
C GLY A 218 -24.10 -6.20 2.68
N MET A 219 -22.98 -6.86 2.40
CA MET A 219 -22.05 -6.57 1.31
C MET A 219 -22.62 -6.77 -0.11
N LEU A 220 -23.53 -7.72 -0.31
CA LEU A 220 -23.75 -8.32 -1.65
C LEU A 220 -24.44 -7.40 -2.66
N LEU A 221 -25.29 -6.47 -2.21
CA LEU A 221 -25.96 -5.53 -3.12
C LEU A 221 -25.07 -4.34 -3.48
N SER A 222 -24.23 -3.90 -2.54
CA SER A 222 -23.34 -2.75 -2.73
C SER A 222 -22.35 -2.98 -3.87
N VAL A 223 -21.86 -4.22 -4.05
CA VAL A 223 -20.92 -4.60 -5.13
C VAL A 223 -21.52 -4.46 -6.54
N LEU A 224 -22.84 -4.52 -6.69
CA LEU A 224 -23.51 -4.38 -8.00
C LEU A 224 -23.32 -2.99 -8.63
N SER A 225 -22.92 -1.99 -7.84
CA SER A 225 -22.58 -0.65 -8.29
C SER A 225 -21.23 -0.58 -9.02
N LEU A 226 -20.33 -1.54 -8.79
CA LEU A 226 -18.97 -1.59 -9.34
C LEU A 226 -18.97 -2.12 -10.77
N LYS A 227 -19.33 -1.25 -11.73
CA LYS A 227 -19.47 -1.65 -13.14
C LYS A 227 -18.15 -2.05 -13.82
N GLY A 228 -17.02 -1.60 -13.28
CA GLY A 228 -15.68 -1.93 -13.77
C GLY A 228 -15.08 -3.20 -13.15
N LEU A 229 -15.77 -3.88 -12.23
CA LEU A 229 -15.20 -4.98 -11.47
C LEU A 229 -14.93 -6.21 -12.36
N GLU A 230 -13.72 -6.72 -12.27
CA GLU A 230 -13.19 -7.84 -13.05
C GLU A 230 -12.95 -9.08 -12.17
N LEU A 231 -12.53 -8.86 -10.91
CA LEU A 231 -12.28 -9.90 -9.92
C LEU A 231 -12.93 -9.55 -8.59
N LEU A 232 -13.67 -10.52 -8.05
CA LEU A 232 -14.26 -10.47 -6.71
C LEU A 232 -13.96 -11.76 -5.95
N ASP A 233 -13.20 -11.67 -4.86
CA ASP A 233 -13.01 -12.78 -3.92
C ASP A 233 -13.59 -12.44 -2.55
N LEU A 234 -14.58 -13.24 -2.15
CA LEU A 234 -15.31 -13.14 -0.89
C LEU A 234 -15.24 -14.45 -0.10
N SER A 235 -14.38 -15.38 -0.52
CA SER A 235 -14.23 -16.68 0.12
C SER A 235 -13.83 -16.55 1.60
N HIS A 236 -14.09 -17.58 2.39
CA HIS A 236 -13.68 -17.61 3.80
C HIS A 236 -14.16 -16.42 4.64
N ASN A 237 -15.42 -16.00 4.46
CA ASN A 237 -16.11 -15.01 5.29
C ASN A 237 -17.35 -15.61 5.98
N ASP A 238 -18.00 -14.84 6.86
CA ASP A 238 -19.23 -15.23 7.57
C ASP A 238 -20.50 -14.97 6.74
N LEU A 239 -20.45 -15.25 5.43
CA LEU A 239 -21.58 -15.09 4.52
C LEU A 239 -22.55 -16.26 4.66
N SER A 240 -23.80 -15.95 5.01
CA SER A 240 -24.87 -16.95 5.14
C SER A 240 -25.70 -17.06 3.86
N MET A 241 -25.72 -16.01 3.06
CA MET A 241 -26.43 -15.98 1.78
C MET A 241 -25.53 -16.33 0.60
N GLU A 242 -26.12 -16.94 -0.42
CA GLU A 242 -25.46 -17.09 -1.72
C GLU A 242 -25.19 -15.72 -2.35
N ILE A 243 -24.06 -15.61 -3.08
CA ILE A 243 -23.82 -14.43 -3.92
C ILE A 243 -24.99 -14.24 -4.90
N PRO A 244 -25.62 -13.04 -4.93
CA PRO A 244 -26.68 -12.72 -5.88
C PRO A 244 -26.21 -13.00 -7.30
N LYS A 245 -27.05 -13.67 -8.08
CA LYS A 245 -26.75 -14.04 -9.47
C LYS A 245 -26.44 -12.82 -10.33
N GLU A 246 -26.96 -11.66 -9.94
CA GLU A 246 -26.72 -10.34 -10.50
C GLU A 246 -25.23 -9.98 -10.53
N ILE A 247 -24.44 -10.40 -9.54
CA ILE A 247 -22.98 -10.16 -9.52
C ILE A 247 -22.31 -10.85 -10.71
N ARG A 248 -22.77 -12.05 -11.08
CA ARG A 248 -22.24 -12.79 -12.24
C ARG A 248 -22.62 -12.16 -13.59
N ASN A 249 -23.57 -11.22 -13.58
CA ASN A 249 -23.99 -10.49 -14.77
C ASN A 249 -23.29 -9.13 -14.92
N LEU A 250 -22.33 -8.79 -14.05
CA LEU A 250 -21.52 -7.59 -14.21
C LEU A 250 -20.73 -7.68 -15.53
N PRO A 251 -20.60 -6.57 -16.27
CA PRO A 251 -20.18 -6.61 -17.67
C PRO A 251 -18.74 -7.09 -17.87
N ASN A 252 -17.87 -6.87 -16.88
CA ASN A 252 -16.44 -7.17 -16.95
C ASN A 252 -16.01 -8.31 -16.01
N ILE A 253 -16.93 -8.92 -15.26
CA ILE A 253 -16.56 -9.90 -14.23
C ILE A 253 -16.04 -11.18 -14.88
N SER A 254 -14.82 -11.56 -14.52
CA SER A 254 -14.14 -12.76 -15.04
C SER A 254 -13.92 -13.82 -13.95
N GLY A 255 -13.80 -13.40 -12.69
CA GLY A 255 -13.64 -14.27 -11.53
C GLY A 255 -14.55 -13.84 -10.37
N VAL A 256 -15.34 -14.79 -9.87
CA VAL A 256 -16.07 -14.66 -8.60
C VAL A 256 -15.76 -15.89 -7.76
N GLU A 257 -14.99 -15.71 -6.68
CA GLU A 257 -14.65 -16.79 -5.76
C GLU A 257 -15.45 -16.67 -4.46
N GLN A 258 -16.10 -17.78 -4.08
CA GLN A 258 -16.81 -17.94 -2.82
C GLN A 258 -16.67 -19.39 -2.38
N ILE A 259 -16.23 -19.61 -1.15
CA ILE A 259 -16.36 -20.90 -0.47
C ILE A 259 -17.38 -20.70 0.64
N MET A 260 -18.58 -21.25 0.46
CA MET A 260 -19.58 -21.31 1.52
C MET A 260 -19.10 -22.30 2.59
N HIS A 261 -18.82 -21.82 3.80
CA HIS A 261 -18.88 -22.69 4.96
C HIS A 261 -20.36 -22.99 5.24
N ILE A 262 -20.83 -24.12 4.72
CA ILE A 262 -22.07 -24.73 5.22
C ILE A 262 -21.77 -25.10 6.67
N ARG A 263 -22.10 -24.22 7.62
CA ARG A 263 -22.12 -24.61 9.04
C ARG A 263 -23.21 -25.67 9.17
N PRO A 264 -22.91 -26.87 9.73
CA PRO A 264 -23.91 -27.91 9.94
C PRO A 264 -25.01 -27.47 10.91
#